data_AF-A0A763QLI8-F1
#
_entry.id   AF-A0A763QLI8-F1
#
_cell.length_a   1.000
_cell.length_b   1.000
_cell.length_c   1.000
_cell.angle_alpha   90.00
_cell.angle_beta   90.00
_cell.angle_gamma   90.00
#
_symmetry.space_group_name_H-M   'P 1'
#
loop_
_entity.id
_entity.type
_entity.pdbx_description
1 polymer ?
#
loop_
_entity_poly.entity_id
_entity_poly.type
_entity_poly.pdbx_seq_one_letter_code
_entity_poly.pdbx_strand_id
1 'polypeptide(L)'
;MKTTLSQPFIINKLSINVKPAFSRSGKIVFEANPAQKLYIVFDGHRQAPAGFGVKASLTKKTYVIQRRVASSDRNVSEGRKPRSVLKVKVGNVFDFPNIDETRQSAGN
;
A
#
# COMPACT_ATOMS: atom_id res chain seq x y z
N MET A 1 0.57 -7.46 3.48
CA MET A 1 0.18 -7.47 4.91
C MET A 1 -0.65 -6.24 5.24
N LYS A 2 -1.33 -6.21 6.38
CA LYS A 2 -2.08 -5.04 6.88
C LYS A 2 -1.63 -4.72 8.31
N THR A 3 -1.32 -3.46 8.60
CA THR A 3 -0.95 -2.96 9.94
C THR A 3 -1.25 -1.47 10.03
N THR A 4 -1.45 -0.93 11.23
CA THR A 4 -1.51 0.53 11.43
C THR A 4 -0.21 1.17 10.97
N LEU A 5 -0.31 2.04 9.96
CA LEU A 5 0.82 2.81 9.47
C LEU A 5 0.96 4.09 10.28
N SER A 6 2.21 4.50 10.49
CA SER A 6 2.55 5.81 11.06
C SER A 6 3.65 6.46 10.22
N GLN A 7 3.80 7.78 10.33
CA GLN A 7 4.83 8.51 9.58
C GLN A 7 6.24 7.92 9.82
N PRO A 8 6.68 7.65 11.08
CA PRO A 8 8.00 7.05 11.31
C PRO A 8 8.13 5.64 10.75
N PHE A 9 7.07 4.84 10.80
CA PHE A 9 7.07 3.49 10.22
C PHE A 9 7.29 3.56 8.70
N ILE A 10 6.59 4.47 8.03
CA ILE A 10 6.71 4.65 6.59
C ILE A 10 8.08 5.18 6.20
N ILE A 11 8.55 6.24 6.83
CA ILE A 11 9.80 6.89 6.44
C ILE A 11 11.00 5.99 6.78
N ASN A 12 11.06 5.50 8.01
CA ASN A 12 12.29 4.92 8.58
C ASN A 12 12.35 3.40 8.46
N LYS A 13 11.22 2.71 8.29
CA LYS A 13 11.18 1.24 8.29
C LYS A 13 10.85 0.64 6.93
N LEU A 14 10.00 1.30 6.14
CA LEU A 14 9.70 0.83 4.79
C LEU A 14 10.82 1.20 3.81
N SER A 15 11.35 0.18 3.15
CA SER A 15 12.42 0.26 2.15
C SER A 15 12.26 -0.88 1.14
N ILE A 16 12.83 -0.79 -0.05
CA ILE A 16 12.78 -1.91 -1.00
C ILE A 16 13.66 -3.10 -0.56
N ASN A 17 14.70 -2.84 0.24
CA ASN A 17 15.69 -3.86 0.63
C ASN A 17 15.21 -4.74 1.80
N VAL A 18 14.21 -4.28 2.54
CA VAL A 18 13.60 -5.02 3.66
C VAL A 18 12.09 -4.95 3.56
N LYS A 19 11.39 -6.02 3.93
CA LYS A 19 9.93 -6.05 3.94
C LYS A 19 9.43 -6.37 5.35
N PRO A 20 8.36 -5.72 5.81
CA PRO A 20 7.72 -6.14 7.05
C PRO A 20 6.99 -7.47 6.85
N ALA A 21 7.03 -8.30 7.88
CA ALA A 21 6.35 -9.58 7.98
C ALA A 21 5.83 -9.79 9.41
N PHE A 22 4.90 -10.72 9.59
CA PHE A 22 4.46 -11.13 10.92
C PHE A 22 5.31 -12.32 11.38
N SER A 23 5.89 -12.22 12.57
CA SER A 23 6.50 -13.35 13.25
C SER A 23 5.44 -14.40 13.61
N ARG A 24 5.88 -15.58 14.06
CA ARG A 24 4.98 -16.62 14.60
C ARG A 24 4.12 -16.13 15.77
N SER A 25 4.59 -15.13 16.52
CA SER A 25 3.87 -14.49 17.62
C SER A 25 2.99 -13.29 17.20
N GLY A 26 2.87 -13.02 15.89
CA GLY A 26 2.07 -11.92 15.36
C GLY A 26 2.72 -10.54 15.48
N LYS A 27 3.98 -10.46 15.93
CA LYS A 27 4.73 -9.19 15.98
C LYS A 27 5.26 -8.83 14.59
N ILE A 28 5.38 -7.54 14.32
CA ILE A 28 6.00 -7.08 13.07
C ILE A 28 7.52 -7.21 13.19
N VAL A 29 8.10 -7.94 12.24
CA VAL A 29 9.54 -8.06 12.05
C VAL A 29 9.90 -7.61 10.62
N PHE A 30 11.16 -7.26 10.39
CA PHE A 30 11.64 -6.84 9.07
C PHE A 30 12.61 -7.88 8.54
N GLU A 31 12.29 -8.44 7.39
CA GLU A 31 13.08 -9.47 6.71
C GLU A 31 13.77 -8.87 5.49
N ALA A 32 14.90 -9.45 5.11
CA ALA A 32 15.56 -9.09 3.85
C ALA A 32 14.62 -9.32 2.65
N ASN A 33 14.70 -8.42 1.68
CA ASN A 33 14.02 -8.53 0.38
C ASN A 33 15.07 -8.59 -0.73
N PRO A 34 15.81 -9.71 -0.87
CA PRO A 34 16.95 -9.80 -1.77
C PRO A 34 16.57 -9.62 -3.24
N ALA A 35 15.36 -10.04 -3.62
CA ALA A 35 14.82 -9.85 -4.96
C ALA A 35 14.36 -8.40 -5.23
N GLN A 36 14.45 -7.50 -4.23
CA GLN A 36 13.97 -6.12 -4.28
C GLN A 36 12.55 -6.00 -4.85
N LYS A 37 11.72 -7.00 -4.53
CA LYS A 37 10.36 -7.08 -5.06
C LYS A 37 9.50 -5.98 -4.45
N LEU A 38 8.84 -5.21 -5.30
CA LEU A 38 7.87 -4.19 -4.88
C LEU A 38 6.81 -4.82 -3.99
N TYR A 39 6.48 -4.15 -2.88
CA TYR A 39 5.44 -4.61 -1.96
C TYR A 39 4.55 -3.47 -1.49
N ILE A 40 3.37 -3.84 -0.98
CA ILE A 40 2.41 -2.90 -0.41
C ILE A 40 2.11 -3.33 1.03
N VAL A 41 2.15 -2.36 1.94
CA VAL A 41 1.63 -2.49 3.30
C VAL A 41 0.33 -1.72 3.37
N PHE A 42 -0.78 -2.42 3.64
CA PHE A 42 -2.08 -1.79 3.78
C PHE A 42 -2.26 -1.21 5.18
N ASP A 43 -2.89 -0.04 5.24
CA ASP A 43 -3.11 0.65 6.49
C ASP A 43 -4.26 0.00 7.28
N GLY A 44 -3.97 -0.26 8.56
CA GLY A 44 -4.90 -0.79 9.55
C GLY A 44 -5.61 0.27 10.37
N HIS A 45 -5.24 1.55 10.21
CA HIS A 45 -5.85 2.63 10.97
C HIS A 45 -7.35 2.75 10.70
N ARG A 46 -8.14 3.01 11.75
CA ARG A 46 -9.61 3.06 11.68
C ARG A 46 -10.12 4.11 10.68
N GLN A 47 -9.41 5.23 10.56
CA GLN A 47 -9.77 6.33 9.65
C GLN A 47 -9.15 6.19 8.25
N ALA A 48 -8.38 5.13 7.99
CA ALA A 48 -7.80 4.93 6.66
C ALA A 48 -8.89 4.49 5.67
N PRO A 49 -8.92 5.04 4.45
CA PRO A 49 -9.82 4.58 3.40
C PRO A 49 -9.63 3.09 3.10
N ALA A 50 -10.70 2.43 2.69
CA ALA A 50 -10.64 1.01 2.35
C ALA A 50 -9.61 0.75 1.26
N GLY A 51 -8.65 -0.15 1.54
CA GLY A 51 -7.58 -0.50 0.61
C GLY A 51 -6.44 0.52 0.52
N PHE A 52 -6.43 1.56 1.37
CA PHE A 52 -5.31 2.49 1.49
C PHE A 52 -4.04 1.77 1.98
N GLY A 53 -2.89 2.18 1.47
CA GLY A 53 -1.61 1.63 1.87
C GLY A 53 -0.43 2.34 1.24
N VAL A 54 0.77 1.86 1.57
CA VAL A 54 2.03 2.37 1.02
C VAL A 54 2.71 1.28 0.20
N LYS A 55 3.01 1.62 -1.06
CA LYS A 55 3.87 0.84 -1.94
C LYS A 55 5.32 1.26 -1.73
N ALA A 56 6.17 0.31 -1.35
CA ALA A 56 7.62 0.49 -1.34
C ALA A 56 8.17 0.10 -2.72
N SER A 57 8.94 1.02 -3.33
CA SER A 57 9.65 0.78 -4.58
C SER A 57 11.11 1.18 -4.49
N LEU A 58 11.87 0.86 -5.54
CA LEU A 58 13.30 1.17 -5.63
C LEU A 58 13.61 2.63 -5.35
N THR A 59 12.83 3.55 -5.92
CA THR A 59 13.15 4.99 -5.88
C THR A 59 12.25 5.77 -4.95
N LYS A 60 11.04 5.29 -4.67
CA LYS A 60 10.04 6.05 -3.91
C LYS A 60 9.08 5.18 -3.13
N LYS A 61 8.53 5.77 -2.08
CA LYS A 61 7.35 5.26 -1.39
C LYS A 61 6.13 6.01 -1.89
N THR A 62 5.06 5.28 -2.19
CA THR A 62 3.85 5.85 -2.80
C THR A 62 2.62 5.43 -2.03
N TYR A 63 1.77 6.37 -1.67
CA TYR A 63 0.43 6.07 -1.20
C TYR A 63 -0.42 5.51 -2.35
N VAL A 64 -1.20 4.49 -2.05
CA VAL A 64 -2.06 3.80 -3.02
C VAL A 64 -3.41 3.46 -2.40
N ILE A 65 -4.43 3.33 -3.24
CA ILE A 65 -5.72 2.74 -2.87
C ILE A 65 -5.97 1.52 -3.75
N GLN A 66 -6.28 0.40 -3.12
CA GLN A 66 -6.74 -0.81 -3.79
C GLN A 66 -8.26 -0.91 -3.76
N ARG A 67 -8.91 -0.82 -4.91
CA ARG A 67 -10.38 -0.88 -5.06
C ARG A 67 -10.79 -2.16 -5.79
N ARG A 68 -11.89 -2.79 -5.38
CA ARG A 68 -12.51 -3.90 -6.13
C ARG A 68 -13.30 -3.33 -7.31
N VAL A 69 -13.29 -4.03 -8.43
CA VAL A 69 -14.10 -3.70 -9.61
C VAL A 69 -15.21 -4.73 -9.77
N ALA A 70 -16.46 -4.25 -9.81
CA ALA A 70 -17.62 -5.08 -10.09
C ALA A 70 -17.46 -5.77 -11.45
N SER A 71 -18.02 -6.97 -11.60
CA SER A 71 -17.89 -7.73 -12.85
C SER A 71 -18.58 -7.03 -14.04
N SER A 72 -19.60 -6.21 -13.78
CA SER A 72 -20.34 -5.41 -14.76
C SER A 72 -19.50 -4.33 -15.44
N ASP A 73 -18.56 -3.72 -14.70
CA ASP A 73 -17.78 -2.56 -15.16
C ASP A 73 -16.48 -2.98 -15.85
N ARG A 74 -16.28 -4.29 -16.01
CA ARG A 74 -15.11 -4.86 -16.66
C ARG A 74 -15.34 -4.86 -18.16
N ASN A 75 -14.91 -3.81 -18.85
CA ASN A 75 -14.81 -3.86 -20.31
C ASN A 75 -13.92 -5.06 -20.71
N VAL A 76 -14.54 -6.09 -21.28
CA VAL A 76 -13.86 -7.29 -21.78
C VAL A 76 -13.34 -6.97 -23.17
N SER A 77 -12.22 -6.27 -23.26
CA SER A 77 -11.48 -6.18 -24.51
C SER A 77 -10.45 -7.31 -24.55
N GLU A 78 -10.65 -8.22 -25.50
CA GLU A 78 -9.74 -9.24 -26.03
C GLU A 78 -8.74 -9.92 -25.05
N GLY A 79 -9.06 -11.16 -24.66
CA GLY A 79 -8.06 -12.16 -24.26
C GLY A 79 -7.43 -12.04 -22.87
N ARG A 80 -7.59 -10.92 -22.15
CA ARG A 80 -7.06 -10.76 -20.79
C ARG A 80 -8.20 -10.70 -19.77
N LYS A 81 -8.27 -11.66 -18.84
CA LYS A 81 -9.24 -11.62 -17.73
C LYS A 81 -9.15 -10.25 -17.03
N PRO A 82 -10.23 -9.46 -17.00
CA PRO A 82 -10.21 -8.13 -16.40
C PRO A 82 -9.87 -8.24 -14.92
N ARG A 83 -8.97 -7.37 -14.45
CA ARG A 83 -8.51 -7.39 -13.06
C ARG A 83 -9.69 -7.05 -12.15
N SER A 84 -10.01 -7.96 -11.24
CA SER A 84 -11.03 -7.75 -10.20
C SER A 84 -10.67 -6.65 -9.20
N VAL A 85 -9.45 -6.12 -9.30
CA VAL A 85 -8.87 -5.15 -8.39
C VAL A 85 -8.05 -4.11 -9.16
N LEU A 86 -8.37 -2.84 -8.96
CA LEU A 86 -7.57 -1.71 -9.41
C LEU A 86 -6.71 -1.17 -8.28
N LYS A 87 -5.50 -0.72 -8.62
CA LYS A 87 -4.57 -0.08 -7.70
C LYS A 87 -4.28 1.31 -8.23
N VAL A 88 -4.79 2.33 -7.53
CA VAL A 88 -4.65 3.74 -7.91
C VAL A 88 -3.56 4.36 -7.06
N LYS A 89 -2.71 5.18 -7.68
CA LYS A 89 -1.72 5.99 -6.97
C LYS A 89 -2.44 7.21 -6.37
N VAL A 90 -2.24 7.46 -5.07
CA VAL A 90 -2.67 8.71 -4.41
C VAL A 90 -1.61 9.79 -4.60
N GLY A 91 -0.36 9.49 -4.24
CA GLY A 91 0.77 10.41 -4.38
C GLY A 91 2.05 9.83 -3.77
N ASN A 92 3.21 10.46 -3.94
CA ASN A 92 4.42 10.01 -3.26
C ASN A 92 4.34 10.39 -1.79
N VAL A 93 4.99 9.61 -0.91
CA VAL A 93 4.91 9.86 0.54
C VAL A 93 5.40 11.25 0.93
N PHE A 94 6.43 11.75 0.24
CA PHE A 94 7.01 13.07 0.50
C PHE A 94 6.23 14.23 -0.10
N ASP A 95 5.18 13.97 -0.89
CA ASP A 95 4.30 15.01 -1.42
C ASP A 95 3.28 15.47 -0.36
N PHE A 96 3.21 14.80 0.80
CA PHE A 96 2.25 15.07 1.87
C PHE A 96 2.97 15.40 3.19
N PRO A 97 2.41 16.30 4.02
CA PRO A 97 3.02 16.67 5.29
C PRO A 97 2.98 15.52 6.30
N ASN A 98 1.89 14.76 6.33
CA ASN A 98 1.73 13.61 7.22
C ASN A 98 0.70 12.60 6.67
N ILE A 99 0.70 11.41 7.25
CA ILE A 99 -0.22 10.33 6.88
C ILE A 99 -1.69 10.65 7.17
N ASP A 100 -2.01 11.41 8.22
CA ASP A 100 -3.39 11.67 8.62
C ASP A 100 -4.13 12.52 7.60
N GLU A 101 -3.50 13.59 7.12
CA GLU A 101 -4.01 14.39 5.99
C GLU A 101 -4.12 13.57 4.70
N THR A 102 -3.17 12.65 4.49
CA THR A 102 -3.23 11.75 3.33
C THR A 102 -4.44 10.80 3.43
N ARG A 103 -4.74 10.25 4.61
CA ARG A 103 -5.92 9.39 4.82
C ARG A 103 -7.22 10.14 4.50
N GLN A 104 -7.32 11.38 4.95
CA GLN A 104 -8.48 12.23 4.71
C GLN A 104 -8.65 12.54 3.21
N SER A 105 -7.59 12.99 2.54
CA SER A 105 -7.62 13.31 1.10
C SER A 105 -7.85 12.08 0.21
N ALA A 106 -7.36 10.91 0.61
CA ALA A 106 -7.56 9.65 -0.11
C ALA A 106 -8.97 9.06 0.05
N GLY A 107 -9.72 9.49 1.07
CA GLY A 107 -11.07 9.01 1.38
C GLY A 107 -12.17 9.68 0.58
N ASN A 108 -11.87 10.83 -0.02
CA ASN A 108 -12.79 11.62 -0.83
C ASN A 108 -12.79 11.19 -2.31
#